data_AF-A0A2M8B7I8-F1
#
_entry.id   AF-A0A2M8B7I8-F1
#
_cell.length_a   1.000
_cell.length_b   1.000
_cell.length_c   1.000
_cell.angle_alpha   90.00
_cell.angle_beta   90.00
_cell.angle_gamma   90.00
#
_symmetry.space_group_name_H-M   'P 1'
#
loop_
_entity.id
_entity.type
_entity.pdbx_description
1 polymer ?
#
loop_
_entity_poly.entity_id
_entity_poly.type
_entity_poly.pdbx_seq_one_letter_code
_entity_poly.pdbx_strand_id
1 'polypeptide(L)'
;MKTPPPPLPSAFLVALDEPSRVAVADLGGLLDAMLVAAQVAWPDLGLADDAFYEALATRFARRRTSTPASEWLQRCKPNDLALACACERGTAAALEAFERTHGTTLRAIAQRFASDTHAVDDLLQSLREHLFVAAAAGRTPRIATYSGQGGLKAWLRVTATRLFIDRTRAQQPHDKNAVASEELEGALESAAPGDFELDFLKQTYRKEFKAAFEAAIRSLDSTSRNLLRLAYLQGLNVDQIGAIRRVHRATAARQVEKARVLLREAIRREMTERLRVGDDELRSILGLIESRVELSLHRLLRSTQVLAPSEEDPLER
;
A
#
# COMPACT_ATOMS: atom_id res chain seq x y z
N MET A 1 23.90 -9.02 -39.97
CA MET A 1 24.52 -9.68 -38.80
C MET A 1 23.80 -9.18 -37.56
N LYS A 2 23.12 -10.06 -36.80
CA LYS A 2 22.58 -9.69 -35.48
C LYS A 2 23.78 -9.47 -34.56
N THR A 3 23.92 -8.25 -34.03
CA THR A 3 24.86 -7.92 -32.96
C THR A 3 24.65 -8.91 -31.82
N PRO A 4 25.70 -9.52 -31.25
CA PRO A 4 25.53 -10.36 -30.06
C PRO A 4 24.91 -9.51 -28.94
N PRO A 5 23.97 -10.06 -28.15
CA PRO A 5 23.42 -9.34 -27.01
C PRO A 5 24.58 -8.94 -26.08
N PRO A 6 24.59 -7.71 -25.54
CA PRO A 6 25.61 -7.30 -24.60
C PRO A 6 25.69 -8.30 -23.44
N PRO A 7 26.89 -8.53 -22.87
CA PRO A 7 27.01 -9.42 -21.72
C PRO A 7 26.07 -8.93 -20.62
N LEU A 8 25.18 -9.81 -20.16
CA LEU A 8 24.25 -9.52 -19.09
C LEU A 8 24.99 -8.85 -17.92
N PRO A 9 24.49 -7.73 -17.38
CA PRO A 9 25.13 -7.03 -16.27
C PRO A 9 25.39 -8.01 -15.13
N SER A 10 26.66 -8.17 -14.76
CA SER A 10 27.11 -9.17 -13.77
C SER A 10 26.36 -9.04 -12.44
N ALA A 11 25.99 -7.81 -12.05
CA ALA A 11 25.18 -7.53 -10.88
C ALA A 11 23.78 -8.18 -10.92
N PHE A 12 23.12 -8.21 -12.08
CA PHE A 12 21.79 -8.79 -12.23
C PHE A 12 21.85 -10.33 -12.28
N LEU A 13 22.89 -10.89 -12.91
CA LEU A 13 23.14 -12.34 -12.90
C LEU A 13 23.37 -12.88 -11.49
N VAL A 14 24.14 -12.19 -10.65
CA VAL A 14 24.39 -12.59 -9.25
C VAL A 14 23.10 -12.55 -8.42
N ALA A 15 22.19 -11.62 -8.71
CA ALA A 15 20.91 -11.49 -7.99
C ALA A 15 19.83 -12.51 -8.41
N LEU A 16 20.01 -13.23 -9.53
CA LEU A 16 19.08 -14.24 -10.03
C LEU A 16 19.36 -15.62 -9.45
N ASP A 17 18.30 -16.30 -9.01
CA ASP A 17 18.33 -17.72 -8.72
C ASP A 17 18.48 -18.54 -10.01
N GLU A 18 19.16 -19.68 -9.94
CA GLU A 18 19.47 -20.54 -11.09
C GLU A 18 18.24 -20.90 -11.96
N PRO A 19 17.05 -21.19 -11.40
CA PRO A 19 15.82 -21.39 -12.19
C PRO A 19 15.40 -20.16 -12.99
N SER A 20 15.55 -18.96 -12.42
CA SER A 20 15.24 -17.69 -13.09
C SER A 20 16.22 -17.36 -14.21
N ARG A 21 17.49 -17.78 -14.10
CA ARG A 21 18.49 -17.63 -15.18
C ARG A 21 18.15 -18.47 -16.40
N VAL A 22 17.60 -19.67 -16.19
CA VAL A 22 17.22 -20.61 -17.27
C VAL A 22 15.84 -20.29 -17.86
N ALA A 23 14.92 -19.72 -17.06
CA ALA A 23 13.53 -19.48 -17.48
C ALA A 23 13.32 -18.26 -18.39
N VAL A 24 14.27 -17.32 -18.46
CA VAL A 24 14.16 -16.13 -19.33
C VAL A 24 15.01 -16.35 -20.59
N ALA A 25 14.38 -16.88 -21.64
CA ALA A 25 15.05 -17.23 -22.91
C ALA A 25 15.77 -16.05 -23.60
N ASP A 26 15.39 -14.79 -23.28
CA ASP A 26 16.07 -13.58 -23.73
C ASP A 26 16.04 -12.49 -22.64
N LEU A 27 16.75 -12.74 -21.53
CA LEU A 27 16.84 -11.77 -20.44
C LEU A 27 17.55 -10.48 -20.87
N GLY A 28 18.57 -10.60 -21.73
CA GLY A 28 19.34 -9.46 -22.22
C GLY A 28 18.46 -8.50 -23.02
N GLY A 29 17.72 -9.02 -24.00
CA GLY A 29 16.83 -8.20 -24.82
C GLY A 29 15.71 -7.52 -24.00
N LEU A 30 15.18 -8.18 -22.97
CA LEU A 30 14.20 -7.58 -22.08
C LEU A 30 14.79 -6.41 -21.27
N LEU A 31 15.98 -6.61 -20.70
CA LEU A 31 16.68 -5.58 -19.92
C LEU A 31 17.06 -4.37 -20.79
N ASP A 32 17.56 -4.61 -22.00
CA ASP A 32 17.89 -3.55 -22.96
C ASP A 32 16.63 -2.77 -23.36
N ALA A 33 15.51 -3.46 -23.64
CA ALA A 33 14.25 -2.80 -23.96
C ALA A 33 13.74 -1.91 -22.81
N MET A 34 13.92 -2.36 -21.56
CA MET A 34 13.57 -1.57 -20.37
C MET A 34 14.44 -0.32 -20.23
N LEU A 35 15.76 -0.45 -20.46
CA LEU A 35 16.69 0.67 -20.43
C LEU A 35 16.37 1.70 -21.52
N VAL A 36 16.15 1.25 -22.76
CA VAL A 36 15.77 2.12 -23.87
C VAL A 36 14.47 2.86 -23.57
N ALA A 37 13.45 2.17 -23.05
CA ALA A 37 12.20 2.82 -22.66
C ALA A 37 12.40 3.91 -21.59
N ALA A 38 13.27 3.65 -20.60
CA ALA A 38 13.61 4.61 -19.56
C ALA A 38 14.39 5.82 -20.10
N GLN A 39 15.38 5.60 -20.97
CA GLN A 39 16.17 6.67 -21.61
C GLN A 39 15.31 7.56 -22.52
N VAL A 40 14.38 6.95 -23.27
CA VAL A 40 13.43 7.70 -24.12
C VAL A 40 12.47 8.54 -23.26
N ALA A 41 12.00 8.01 -22.13
CA ALA A 41 11.13 8.75 -21.23
C ALA A 41 11.86 9.89 -20.51
N TRP A 42 13.16 9.72 -20.25
CA TRP A 42 13.95 10.59 -19.40
C TRP A 42 15.33 10.91 -19.98
N PRO A 43 15.39 11.63 -21.12
CA PRO A 43 16.66 11.93 -21.79
C PRO A 43 17.61 12.76 -20.91
N ASP A 44 17.07 13.67 -20.10
CA ASP A 44 17.84 14.61 -19.30
C ASP A 44 18.44 13.99 -18.02
N LEU A 45 18.11 12.73 -17.70
CA LEU A 45 18.59 12.07 -16.48
C LEU A 45 19.96 11.41 -16.62
N GLY A 46 20.52 11.34 -17.84
CA GLY A 46 21.84 10.75 -18.07
C GLY A 46 21.97 9.32 -17.54
N LEU A 47 20.95 8.49 -17.76
CA LEU A 47 20.89 7.12 -17.24
C LEU A 47 21.98 6.26 -17.86
N ALA A 48 23.05 6.01 -17.10
CA ALA A 48 24.06 5.03 -17.44
C ALA A 48 23.51 3.60 -17.31
N ASP A 49 23.83 2.76 -18.29
CA ASP A 49 23.36 1.37 -18.42
C ASP A 49 23.60 0.58 -17.12
N ASP A 50 24.85 0.53 -16.64
CA ASP A 50 25.24 -0.21 -15.44
C ASP A 50 24.48 0.23 -14.18
N ALA A 51 24.27 1.55 -14.03
CA ALA A 51 23.58 2.10 -12.87
C ALA A 51 22.08 1.75 -12.86
N PHE A 52 21.46 1.66 -14.04
CA PHE A 52 20.07 1.21 -14.16
C PHE A 52 19.94 -0.28 -13.82
N TYR A 53 20.86 -1.11 -14.34
CA TYR A 53 20.86 -2.54 -14.08
C TYR A 53 21.16 -2.92 -12.62
N GLU A 54 22.10 -2.21 -11.99
CA GLU A 54 22.38 -2.37 -10.55
C GLU A 54 21.16 -2.00 -9.69
N ALA A 55 20.48 -0.91 -10.04
CA ALA A 55 19.27 -0.50 -9.34
C ALA A 55 18.15 -1.55 -9.48
N LEU A 56 17.96 -2.09 -10.68
CA LEU A 56 17.00 -3.16 -10.94
C LEU A 56 17.33 -4.43 -10.15
N ALA A 57 18.61 -4.84 -10.13
CA ALA A 57 19.10 -5.99 -9.36
C ALA A 57 18.84 -5.80 -7.86
N THR A 58 19.13 -4.59 -7.35
CA THR A 58 18.91 -4.24 -5.95
C THR A 58 17.43 -4.31 -5.57
N ARG A 59 16.52 -3.83 -6.42
CA ARG A 59 15.07 -3.91 -6.14
C ARG A 59 14.55 -5.34 -6.24
N PHE A 60 15.05 -6.11 -7.20
CA PHE A 60 14.72 -7.51 -7.32
C PHE A 60 15.20 -8.32 -6.10
N ALA A 61 16.41 -8.09 -5.61
CA ALA A 61 16.95 -8.78 -4.43
C ALA A 61 16.19 -8.46 -3.14
N ARG A 62 15.61 -7.25 -3.02
CA ARG A 62 14.79 -6.84 -1.87
C ARG A 62 13.35 -7.38 -1.90
N ARG A 63 12.95 -8.09 -2.96
CA ARG A 63 11.58 -8.60 -3.08
C ARG A 63 11.29 -9.58 -1.95
N ARG A 64 10.09 -9.47 -1.39
CA ARG A 64 9.61 -10.37 -0.33
C ARG A 64 8.90 -11.61 -0.87
N THR A 65 8.55 -11.62 -2.14
CA THR A 65 7.83 -12.71 -2.79
C THR A 65 8.79 -13.63 -3.54
N SER A 66 8.50 -14.92 -3.57
CA SER A 66 9.19 -15.91 -4.41
C SER A 66 8.79 -15.81 -5.89
N THR A 67 8.34 -14.63 -6.35
CA THR A 67 7.93 -14.40 -7.73
C THR A 67 9.14 -14.64 -8.65
N PRO A 68 8.98 -15.45 -9.72
CA PRO A 68 10.03 -15.65 -10.71
C PRO A 68 10.49 -14.33 -11.33
N ALA A 69 11.76 -14.25 -11.72
CA ALA A 69 12.32 -13.02 -12.30
C ALA A 69 11.56 -12.56 -13.56
N SER A 70 11.17 -13.51 -14.42
CA SER A 70 10.41 -13.25 -15.64
C SER A 70 9.12 -12.46 -15.36
N GLU A 71 8.31 -12.93 -14.41
CA GLU A 71 7.04 -12.29 -14.06
C GLU A 71 7.27 -10.92 -13.41
N TRP A 72 8.25 -10.82 -12.51
CA TRP A 72 8.57 -9.55 -11.85
C TRP A 72 9.03 -8.48 -12.85
N LEU A 73 9.89 -8.85 -13.80
CA LEU A 73 10.39 -7.96 -14.86
C LEU A 73 9.26 -7.51 -15.80
N GLN A 74 8.36 -8.41 -16.20
CA GLN A 74 7.20 -8.07 -17.02
C GLN A 74 6.27 -7.05 -16.35
N ARG A 75 6.16 -7.10 -15.02
CA ARG A 75 5.30 -6.19 -14.24
C ARG A 75 5.99 -4.89 -13.87
N CYS A 76 7.32 -4.84 -13.98
CA CYS A 76 8.13 -3.67 -13.64
C CYS A 76 7.76 -2.47 -14.52
N LYS A 77 7.80 -1.27 -13.92
CA LYS A 77 7.60 0.02 -14.60
C LYS A 77 8.96 0.68 -14.80
N PRO A 78 9.64 0.46 -15.94
CA PRO A 78 11.04 0.87 -16.11
C PRO A 78 11.21 2.39 -16.02
N ASN A 79 10.32 3.16 -16.64
CA ASN A 79 10.39 4.63 -16.64
C ASN A 79 10.22 5.19 -15.22
N ASP A 80 9.23 4.67 -14.49
CA ASP A 80 8.95 5.06 -13.11
C ASP A 80 10.11 4.67 -12.17
N LEU A 81 10.68 3.47 -12.36
CA LEU A 81 11.83 3.01 -11.59
C LEU A 81 13.07 3.87 -11.87
N ALA A 82 13.34 4.19 -13.13
CA ALA A 82 14.47 5.03 -13.51
C ALA A 82 14.39 6.42 -12.87
N LEU A 83 13.21 7.05 -12.90
CA LEU A 83 12.99 8.34 -12.23
C LEU A 83 13.23 8.22 -10.72
N ALA A 84 12.66 7.21 -10.07
CA ALA A 84 12.85 7.00 -8.63
C ALA A 84 14.33 6.79 -8.25
N CYS A 85 15.09 6.03 -9.04
CA CYS A 85 16.52 5.82 -8.85
C CYS A 85 17.34 7.09 -9.08
N ALA A 86 16.97 7.91 -10.06
CA ALA A 86 17.61 9.20 -10.27
C ALA A 86 17.32 10.19 -9.13
N CYS A 87 16.09 10.17 -8.59
CA CYS A 87 15.73 10.96 -7.41
C CYS A 87 16.44 10.49 -6.14
N GLU A 88 16.67 9.18 -5.98
CA GLU A 88 17.46 8.61 -4.87
C GLU A 88 18.89 9.18 -4.83
N ARG A 89 19.47 9.48 -6.00
CA ARG A 89 20.78 10.13 -6.13
C ARG A 89 20.76 11.65 -5.93
N GLY A 90 19.58 12.27 -5.83
CA GLY A 90 19.43 13.70 -5.55
C GLY A 90 19.85 14.65 -6.67
N THR A 91 19.95 14.20 -7.92
CA THR A 91 20.31 15.08 -9.04
C THR A 91 19.19 16.10 -9.33
N ALA A 92 19.57 17.35 -9.67
CA ALA A 92 18.60 18.42 -9.94
C ALA A 92 17.61 18.05 -11.06
N ALA A 93 18.11 17.51 -12.18
CA ALA A 93 17.29 17.07 -13.30
C ALA A 93 16.24 16.01 -12.89
N ALA A 94 16.58 15.11 -11.97
CA ALA A 94 15.64 14.11 -11.46
C ALA A 94 14.53 14.72 -10.61
N LEU A 95 14.87 15.66 -9.74
CA LEU A 95 13.90 16.33 -8.89
C LEU A 95 12.96 17.23 -9.72
N GLU A 96 13.49 17.92 -10.73
CA GLU A 96 12.68 18.69 -11.68
C GLU A 96 11.75 17.80 -12.50
N ALA A 97 12.25 16.68 -13.03
CA ALA A 97 11.43 15.70 -13.73
C ALA A 97 10.32 15.11 -12.84
N PHE A 98 10.63 14.85 -11.57
CA PHE A 98 9.66 14.41 -10.57
C PHE A 98 8.56 15.45 -10.33
N GLU A 99 8.93 16.70 -10.06
CA GLU A 99 7.97 17.79 -9.81
C GLU A 99 7.08 18.05 -11.03
N ARG A 100 7.66 18.07 -12.24
CA ARG A 100 6.91 18.20 -13.49
C ARG A 100 5.87 17.09 -13.67
N THR A 101 6.21 15.86 -13.29
CA THR A 101 5.38 14.67 -13.56
C THR A 101 4.35 14.41 -12.47
N HIS A 102 4.69 14.71 -11.22
CA HIS A 102 3.90 14.31 -10.05
C HIS A 102 3.46 15.49 -9.17
N GLY A 103 4.08 16.66 -9.28
CA GLY A 103 3.83 17.81 -8.42
C GLY A 103 2.37 18.27 -8.42
N THR A 104 1.72 18.31 -9.58
CA THR A 104 0.28 18.66 -9.69
C THR A 104 -0.62 17.68 -8.94
N THR A 105 -0.35 16.39 -9.06
CA THR A 105 -1.11 15.34 -8.37
C THR A 105 -0.86 15.40 -6.86
N LEU A 106 0.40 15.60 -6.44
CA LEU A 106 0.76 15.69 -5.03
C LEU A 106 0.18 16.94 -4.37
N ARG A 107 0.19 18.09 -5.06
CA ARG A 107 -0.47 19.32 -4.60
C ARG A 107 -1.97 19.14 -4.45
N ALA A 108 -2.63 18.48 -5.40
CA ALA A 108 -4.06 18.17 -5.29
C ALA A 108 -4.36 17.25 -4.10
N ILE A 109 -3.44 16.36 -3.72
CA ILE A 109 -3.58 15.57 -2.48
C ILE A 109 -3.38 16.48 -1.27
N ALA A 110 -2.31 17.27 -1.23
CA ALA A 110 -2.01 18.17 -0.10
C ALA A 110 -3.11 19.21 0.16
N GLN A 111 -3.73 19.75 -0.87
CA GLN A 111 -4.86 20.70 -0.79
C GLN A 111 -6.05 20.15 -0.01
N ARG A 112 -6.25 18.84 -0.03
CA ARG A 112 -7.32 18.19 0.73
C ARG A 112 -7.01 18.21 2.22
N PHE A 113 -5.77 17.84 2.57
CA PHE A 113 -5.30 17.83 3.96
C PHE A 113 -4.92 19.21 4.51
N ALA A 114 -5.04 20.28 3.71
CA ALA A 114 -4.68 21.61 4.16
C ALA A 114 -5.73 22.14 5.14
N SER A 115 -5.25 22.85 6.15
CA SER A 115 -6.05 23.47 7.20
C SER A 115 -5.39 24.78 7.63
N ASP A 116 -6.04 25.55 8.50
CA ASP A 116 -5.45 26.76 9.09
C ASP A 116 -4.09 26.49 9.78
N THR A 117 -3.88 25.25 10.23
CA THR A 117 -2.65 24.76 10.87
C THR A 117 -1.68 24.05 9.92
N HIS A 118 -2.11 23.69 8.70
CA HIS A 118 -1.30 22.96 7.72
C HIS A 118 -1.42 23.60 6.35
N ALA A 119 -0.49 24.50 6.03
CA ALA A 119 -0.38 25.02 4.68
C ALA A 119 -0.04 23.91 3.68
N VAL A 120 -0.57 24.02 2.46
CA VAL A 120 -0.30 23.08 1.36
C VAL A 120 1.21 22.92 1.14
N ASP A 121 1.95 24.02 1.16
CA ASP A 121 3.38 24.00 0.88
C ASP A 121 4.19 23.32 2.01
N ASP A 122 3.75 23.42 3.28
CA ASP A 122 4.38 22.72 4.41
C ASP A 122 4.17 21.20 4.35
N LEU A 123 2.97 20.78 3.93
CA LEU A 123 2.68 19.37 3.67
C LEU A 123 3.55 18.84 2.53
N LEU A 124 3.64 19.57 1.42
CA LEU A 124 4.50 19.21 0.30
C LEU A 124 5.99 19.19 0.69
N GLN A 125 6.44 20.14 1.50
CA GLN A 125 7.81 20.17 2.02
C GLN A 125 8.10 18.94 2.88
N SER A 126 7.19 18.63 3.81
CA SER A 126 7.29 17.42 4.64
C SER A 126 7.32 16.13 3.80
N LEU A 127 6.56 16.11 2.69
CA LEU A 127 6.60 14.99 1.74
C LEU A 127 7.94 14.87 1.04
N ARG A 128 8.54 15.98 0.58
CA ARG A 128 9.88 15.98 -0.04
C ARG A 128 10.94 15.47 0.92
N GLU A 129 10.92 15.96 2.15
CA GLU A 129 11.81 15.47 3.22
C GLU A 129 11.63 13.96 3.42
N HIS A 130 10.38 13.50 3.55
CA HIS A 130 10.10 12.08 3.71
C HIS A 130 10.57 11.24 2.50
N LEU A 131 10.42 11.75 1.29
CA LEU A 131 10.74 11.04 0.05
C LEU A 131 12.24 10.97 -0.23
N PHE A 132 12.95 12.07 -0.05
CA PHE A 132 14.31 12.27 -0.58
C PHE A 132 15.37 12.34 0.51
N VAL A 133 15.00 12.55 1.77
CA VAL A 133 15.95 12.60 2.89
C VAL A 133 15.87 11.30 3.69
N ALA A 134 17.03 10.73 4.01
CA ALA A 134 17.11 9.59 4.90
C ALA A 134 16.75 9.99 6.33
N ALA A 135 15.82 9.27 6.96
CA ALA A 135 15.34 9.59 8.30
C ALA A 135 16.43 9.48 9.40
N ALA A 136 17.52 8.75 9.15
CA ALA A 136 18.66 8.61 10.04
C ALA A 136 19.92 8.23 9.25
N ALA A 137 21.10 8.46 9.82
CA ALA A 137 22.37 8.03 9.24
C ALA A 137 22.35 6.50 8.97
N GLY A 138 22.65 6.10 7.73
CA GLY A 138 22.63 4.69 7.30
C GLY A 138 21.27 4.15 6.86
N ARG A 139 20.19 4.93 6.92
CA ARG A 139 18.91 4.59 6.28
C ARG A 139 18.89 5.12 4.83
N THR A 140 18.13 4.46 3.96
CA THR A 140 17.86 4.98 2.61
C THR A 140 16.63 5.88 2.61
N PRO A 141 16.55 6.88 1.71
CA PRO A 141 15.37 7.74 1.57
C PRO A 141 14.15 6.91 1.15
N ARG A 142 12.93 7.39 1.41
CA ARG A 142 11.72 6.58 1.15
C ARG A 142 11.57 6.24 -0.33
N ILE A 143 11.98 7.11 -1.25
CA ILE A 143 11.96 6.83 -2.70
C ILE A 143 12.81 5.58 -3.06
N ALA A 144 13.85 5.28 -2.27
CA ALA A 144 14.69 4.09 -2.39
C ALA A 144 13.95 2.76 -2.07
N THR A 145 12.68 2.84 -1.66
CA THR A 145 11.83 1.68 -1.37
C THR A 145 10.83 1.34 -2.47
N TYR A 146 10.59 2.26 -3.43
CA TYR A 146 9.70 1.99 -4.57
C TYR A 146 10.24 0.90 -5.49
N SER A 147 9.66 -0.30 -5.42
CA SER A 147 10.22 -1.52 -6.04
C SER A 147 10.14 -1.56 -7.58
N GLY A 148 9.58 -0.55 -8.24
CA GLY A 148 9.23 -0.62 -9.67
C GLY A 148 7.96 -1.42 -9.95
N GLN A 149 7.34 -2.01 -8.92
CA GLN A 149 6.08 -2.73 -9.02
C GLN A 149 4.90 -1.77 -8.80
N GLY A 150 3.92 -1.81 -9.71
CA GLY A 150 2.87 -0.79 -9.76
C GLY A 150 3.41 0.57 -10.20
N GLY A 151 2.53 1.52 -10.52
CA GLY A 151 2.94 2.84 -10.99
C GLY A 151 3.45 3.74 -9.86
N LEU A 152 4.51 4.50 -10.11
CA LEU A 152 5.08 5.44 -9.14
C LEU A 152 4.05 6.48 -8.69
N LYS A 153 3.18 6.96 -9.59
CA LYS A 153 2.09 7.87 -9.22
C LYS A 153 1.15 7.27 -8.15
N ALA A 154 0.80 5.99 -8.27
CA ALA A 154 -0.08 5.32 -7.32
C ALA A 154 0.63 5.10 -5.97
N TRP A 155 1.91 4.72 -6.02
CA TRP A 155 2.79 4.63 -4.86
C TRP A 155 2.88 5.96 -4.10
N LEU A 156 3.16 7.05 -4.82
CA LEU A 156 3.27 8.40 -4.28
C LEU A 156 1.97 8.86 -3.62
N ARG A 157 0.81 8.57 -4.24
CA ARG A 157 -0.48 8.88 -3.64
C ARG A 157 -0.65 8.22 -2.28
N VAL A 158 -0.34 6.92 -2.17
CA VAL A 158 -0.44 6.18 -0.90
C VAL A 158 0.53 6.74 0.14
N THR A 159 1.79 7.00 -0.25
CA THR A 159 2.82 7.55 0.63
C THR A 159 2.45 8.95 1.13
N ALA A 160 2.05 9.85 0.24
CA ALA A 160 1.65 11.21 0.57
C ALA A 160 0.43 11.25 1.49
N THR A 161 -0.63 10.52 1.13
CA THR A 161 -1.83 10.41 1.97
C THR A 161 -1.49 10.00 3.40
N ARG A 162 -0.66 8.96 3.57
CA ARG A 162 -0.31 8.46 4.91
C ARG A 162 0.44 9.49 5.72
N LEU A 163 1.44 10.10 5.11
CA LEU A 163 2.21 11.14 5.77
C LEU A 163 1.31 12.30 6.23
N PHE A 164 0.38 12.73 5.38
CA PHE A 164 -0.52 13.84 5.70
C PHE A 164 -1.53 13.45 6.79
N ILE A 165 -2.04 12.22 6.77
CA ILE A 165 -2.84 11.67 7.89
C ILE A 165 -2.03 11.71 9.19
N ASP A 166 -0.80 11.24 9.20
CA ASP A 166 0.02 11.19 10.40
C ASP A 166 0.31 12.61 10.94
N ARG A 167 0.56 13.58 10.05
CA ARG A 167 0.78 15.00 10.41
C ARG A 167 -0.47 15.66 10.99
N THR A 168 -1.62 15.51 10.34
CA THR A 168 -2.91 16.04 10.82
C THR A 168 -3.33 15.42 12.16
N ARG A 169 -2.94 14.17 12.45
CA ARG A 169 -3.24 13.50 13.73
C ARG A 169 -2.32 13.92 14.87
N ALA A 170 -1.02 14.05 14.62
CA ALA A 170 -0.04 14.41 15.64
C ALA A 170 -0.30 15.80 16.25
N GLN A 171 -1.08 16.64 15.57
CA GLN A 171 -1.38 18.02 15.94
C GLN A 171 -2.81 18.22 16.45
N GLN A 172 -3.68 17.21 16.45
CA GLN A 172 -4.95 17.32 17.20
C GLN A 172 -4.60 17.34 18.69
N PRO A 173 -4.76 18.47 19.40
CA PRO A 173 -4.63 18.46 20.84
C PRO A 173 -5.77 17.57 21.35
N HIS A 174 -5.44 16.53 22.10
CA HIS A 174 -6.42 15.98 23.02
C HIS A 174 -6.81 17.12 23.95
N ASP A 175 -8.01 17.67 23.72
CA ASP A 175 -8.62 18.69 24.56
C ASP A 175 -8.91 18.07 25.94
N LYS A 176 -7.88 18.10 26.78
CA LYS A 176 -7.97 17.86 28.21
C LYS A 176 -8.10 19.25 28.82
N ASN A 177 -9.33 19.60 29.22
CA ASN A 177 -9.73 20.75 30.02
C ASN A 177 -10.11 22.03 29.24
N ALA A 178 -11.37 22.10 28.79
CA ALA A 178 -12.11 23.36 28.73
C ALA A 178 -13.56 23.09 29.18
N VAL A 179 -13.82 23.30 30.46
CA VAL A 179 -15.16 23.36 31.06
C VAL A 179 -15.58 24.84 31.08
N ALA A 180 -16.88 25.07 30.88
CA ALA A 180 -17.64 26.31 31.07
C ALA A 180 -17.65 27.31 29.91
N SER A 181 -18.59 27.12 28.97
CA SER A 181 -19.82 27.92 28.99
C SER A 181 -20.87 27.20 28.15
N GLU A 182 -21.97 26.82 28.81
CA GLU A 182 -23.28 26.63 28.19
C GLU A 182 -23.63 27.87 27.36
N GLU A 183 -24.45 27.70 26.31
CA GLU A 183 -24.85 28.72 25.29
C GLU A 183 -24.13 28.67 23.92
N LEU A 184 -24.10 27.50 23.27
CA LEU A 184 -24.29 27.44 21.80
C LEU A 184 -24.78 26.05 21.34
N GLU A 185 -25.86 25.58 21.94
CA GLU A 185 -26.45 24.24 21.75
C GLU A 185 -27.17 24.01 20.40
N GLY A 186 -26.85 24.77 19.35
CA GLY A 186 -27.61 24.74 18.08
C GLY A 186 -26.81 24.59 16.79
N ALA A 187 -25.47 24.46 16.83
CA ALA A 187 -24.64 24.52 15.61
C ALA A 187 -23.50 23.48 15.52
N LEU A 188 -23.56 22.38 16.28
CA LEU A 188 -22.49 21.36 16.34
C LEU A 188 -22.91 19.99 15.79
N GLU A 189 -23.59 20.00 14.64
CA GLU A 189 -23.77 18.81 13.77
C GLU A 189 -22.75 18.75 12.61
N SER A 190 -21.71 19.60 12.65
CA SER A 190 -20.60 19.48 11.71
C SER A 190 -19.60 18.46 12.25
N ALA A 191 -19.59 17.26 11.66
CA ALA A 191 -18.51 16.31 11.86
C ALA A 191 -17.14 17.00 11.68
N ALA A 192 -16.18 16.62 12.52
CA ALA A 192 -14.88 17.26 12.61
C ALA A 192 -14.24 17.43 11.20
N PRO A 193 -13.74 18.63 10.83
CA PRO A 193 -13.26 18.94 9.48
C PRO A 193 -12.17 18.01 8.91
N GLY A 194 -11.51 17.18 9.73
CA GLY A 194 -10.49 16.21 9.29
C GLY A 194 -10.98 14.77 9.06
N ASP A 195 -12.23 14.44 9.41
CA ASP A 195 -12.72 13.05 9.37
C ASP A 195 -13.38 12.68 8.02
N PHE A 196 -13.98 13.67 7.33
CA PHE A 196 -14.70 13.47 6.06
C PHE A 196 -13.81 13.02 4.90
N GLU A 197 -12.57 13.50 4.83
CA GLU A 197 -11.69 13.18 3.70
C GLU A 197 -10.98 11.84 3.87
N LEU A 198 -10.66 11.47 5.12
CA LEU A 198 -10.22 10.14 5.50
C LEU A 198 -11.33 9.12 5.23
N ASP A 199 -12.59 9.48 5.49
CA ASP A 199 -13.76 8.68 5.15
C ASP A 199 -13.98 8.59 3.64
N PHE A 200 -13.77 9.66 2.86
CA PHE A 200 -13.87 9.60 1.40
C PHE A 200 -12.80 8.68 0.77
N LEU A 201 -11.55 8.74 1.26
CA LEU A 201 -10.48 7.91 0.73
C LEU A 201 -10.59 6.46 1.19
N LYS A 202 -11.05 6.22 2.42
CA LYS A 202 -11.49 4.90 2.88
C LYS A 202 -12.66 4.40 2.07
N GLN A 203 -13.64 5.23 1.75
CA GLN A 203 -14.80 4.84 0.95
C GLN A 203 -14.37 4.50 -0.48
N THR A 204 -13.41 5.24 -1.04
CA THR A 204 -12.78 4.92 -2.33
C THR A 204 -12.06 3.58 -2.27
N TYR A 205 -11.13 3.37 -1.33
CA TYR A 205 -10.41 2.10 -1.21
C TYR A 205 -11.30 0.93 -0.76
N ARG A 206 -12.38 1.19 0.00
CA ARG A 206 -13.38 0.20 0.41
C ARG A 206 -14.27 -0.20 -0.76
N LYS A 207 -14.62 0.73 -1.65
CA LYS A 207 -15.33 0.43 -2.89
C LYS A 207 -14.47 -0.46 -3.79
N GLU A 208 -13.20 -0.11 -3.96
CA GLU A 208 -12.24 -0.93 -4.73
C GLU A 208 -11.99 -2.30 -4.07
N PHE A 209 -11.86 -2.34 -2.74
CA PHE A 209 -11.75 -3.59 -1.99
C PHE A 209 -13.01 -4.45 -2.16
N LYS A 210 -14.21 -3.88 -2.05
CA LYS A 210 -15.47 -4.61 -2.26
C LYS A 210 -15.55 -5.19 -3.66
N ALA A 211 -15.21 -4.40 -4.69
CA ALA A 211 -15.19 -4.86 -6.07
C ALA A 211 -14.17 -5.98 -6.29
N ALA A 212 -12.97 -5.86 -5.70
CA ALA A 212 -11.93 -6.89 -5.74
C ALA A 212 -12.35 -8.16 -5.00
N PHE A 213 -13.00 -8.03 -3.85
CA PHE A 213 -13.52 -9.14 -3.07
C PHE A 213 -14.59 -9.92 -3.83
N GLU A 214 -15.55 -9.23 -4.45
CA GLU A 214 -16.58 -9.88 -5.26
C GLU A 214 -15.99 -10.59 -6.48
N ALA A 215 -15.02 -9.98 -7.16
CA ALA A 215 -14.32 -10.60 -8.29
C ALA A 215 -13.52 -11.83 -7.85
N ALA A 216 -12.81 -11.74 -6.72
CA ALA A 216 -12.05 -12.84 -6.13
C ALA A 216 -12.96 -14.03 -5.80
N ILE A 217 -14.10 -13.80 -5.15
CA ILE A 217 -15.10 -14.84 -4.87
C ILE A 217 -15.61 -15.47 -6.17
N ARG A 218 -15.88 -14.68 -7.21
CA ARG A 218 -16.30 -15.21 -8.52
C ARG A 218 -15.23 -16.06 -9.21
N SER A 219 -13.95 -15.74 -9.01
CA SER A 219 -12.81 -16.48 -9.59
C SER A 219 -12.52 -17.84 -8.92
N LEU A 220 -12.99 -18.04 -7.68
CA LEU A 220 -12.79 -19.27 -6.92
C LEU A 220 -13.66 -20.42 -7.46
N ASP A 221 -13.09 -21.63 -7.42
CA ASP A 221 -13.82 -22.86 -7.76
C ASP A 221 -15.01 -23.08 -6.82
N SER A 222 -16.00 -23.85 -7.28
CA SER A 222 -17.25 -24.10 -6.56
C SER A 222 -17.03 -24.77 -5.20
N THR A 223 -15.99 -25.59 -5.06
CA THR A 223 -15.68 -26.30 -3.81
C THR A 223 -15.12 -25.34 -2.77
N SER A 224 -14.13 -24.51 -3.16
CA SER A 224 -13.54 -23.49 -2.29
C SER A 224 -14.59 -22.45 -1.85
N ARG A 225 -15.45 -21.99 -2.77
CA ARG A 225 -16.56 -21.08 -2.43
C ARG A 225 -17.52 -21.66 -1.41
N ASN A 226 -17.90 -22.93 -1.58
CA ASN A 226 -18.83 -23.56 -0.64
C ASN A 226 -18.19 -23.76 0.74
N LEU A 227 -16.90 -24.12 0.81
CA LEU A 227 -16.16 -24.20 2.09
C LEU A 227 -16.13 -22.86 2.83
N LEU A 228 -15.85 -21.77 2.11
CA LEU A 228 -15.88 -20.42 2.68
C LEU A 228 -17.30 -20.04 3.14
N ARG A 229 -18.34 -20.44 2.41
CA ARG A 229 -19.74 -20.21 2.80
C ARG A 229 -20.10 -20.95 4.09
N LEU A 230 -19.73 -22.22 4.22
CA LEU A 230 -19.96 -23.00 5.45
C LEU A 230 -19.24 -22.38 6.66
N ALA A 231 -17.99 -21.95 6.48
CA ALA A 231 -17.18 -21.40 7.55
C ALA A 231 -17.61 -20.00 8.00
N TYR A 232 -17.95 -19.10 7.07
CA TYR A 232 -18.15 -17.67 7.38
C TYR A 232 -19.61 -17.21 7.32
N LEU A 233 -20.44 -17.78 6.44
CA LEU A 233 -21.86 -17.41 6.36
C LEU A 233 -22.69 -18.20 7.39
N GLN A 234 -22.36 -19.48 7.57
CA GLN A 234 -23.09 -20.39 8.46
C GLN A 234 -22.43 -20.57 9.82
N GLY A 235 -21.23 -19.99 10.02
CA GLY A 235 -20.51 -20.03 11.29
C GLY A 235 -20.09 -21.43 11.73
N LEU A 236 -20.00 -22.40 10.81
CA LEU A 236 -19.71 -23.78 11.17
C LEU A 236 -18.23 -23.95 11.53
N ASN A 237 -17.99 -24.68 12.61
CA ASN A 237 -16.63 -25.04 13.01
C ASN A 237 -16.07 -26.17 12.13
N VAL A 238 -14.77 -26.41 12.24
CA VAL A 238 -14.05 -27.38 11.40
C VAL A 238 -14.58 -28.81 11.58
N ASP A 239 -15.02 -29.18 12.78
CA ASP A 239 -15.57 -30.50 13.06
C ASP A 239 -16.93 -30.69 12.37
N GLN A 240 -17.80 -29.68 12.42
CA GLN A 240 -19.09 -29.65 11.72
C GLN A 240 -18.91 -29.67 10.20
N ILE A 241 -17.94 -28.92 9.67
CA ILE A 241 -17.59 -28.95 8.23
C ILE A 241 -17.09 -30.34 7.83
N GLY A 242 -16.26 -30.97 8.67
CA GLY A 242 -15.79 -32.34 8.48
C GLY A 242 -16.94 -33.36 8.41
N ALA A 243 -17.92 -33.25 9.31
CA ALA A 243 -19.10 -34.10 9.33
C ALA A 243 -19.96 -33.94 8.06
N ILE A 244 -20.25 -32.71 7.64
CA ILE A 244 -21.04 -32.43 6.42
C ILE A 244 -20.33 -32.96 5.17
N ARG A 245 -19.01 -32.80 5.11
CA ARG A 245 -18.19 -33.19 3.96
C ARG A 245 -17.73 -34.66 4.01
N ARG A 246 -18.04 -35.39 5.09
CA ARG A 246 -17.59 -36.77 5.35
C ARG A 246 -16.06 -36.91 5.29
N VAL A 247 -15.34 -35.97 5.88
CA VAL A 247 -13.87 -35.99 5.98
C VAL A 247 -13.43 -35.79 7.42
N HIS A 248 -12.22 -36.27 7.74
CA HIS A 248 -11.64 -36.04 9.07
C HIS A 248 -11.44 -34.54 9.35
N ARG A 249 -11.58 -34.13 10.63
CA ARG A 249 -11.43 -32.72 11.05
C ARG A 249 -10.15 -32.07 10.55
N ALA A 250 -9.04 -32.82 10.56
CA ALA A 250 -7.74 -32.31 10.11
C ALA A 250 -7.73 -32.01 8.61
N THR A 251 -8.46 -32.80 7.82
CA THR A 251 -8.62 -32.57 6.37
C THR A 251 -9.52 -31.38 6.12
N ALA A 252 -10.63 -31.25 6.85
CA ALA A 252 -11.51 -30.07 6.78
C ALA A 252 -10.75 -28.78 7.13
N ALA A 253 -9.92 -28.80 8.19
CA ALA A 253 -9.08 -27.67 8.58
C ALA A 253 -8.16 -27.23 7.44
N ARG A 254 -7.42 -28.18 6.86
CA ARG A 254 -6.49 -27.93 5.74
C ARG A 254 -7.23 -27.40 4.50
N GLN A 255 -8.42 -27.93 4.21
CA GLN A 255 -9.22 -27.48 3.06
C GLN A 255 -9.76 -26.07 3.26
N VAL A 256 -10.24 -25.72 4.46
CA VAL A 256 -10.69 -24.36 4.79
C VAL A 256 -9.52 -23.38 4.72
N GLU A 257 -8.36 -23.74 5.28
CA GLU A 257 -7.18 -22.87 5.21
C GLU A 257 -6.68 -22.69 3.78
N LYS A 258 -6.68 -23.77 2.97
CA LYS A 258 -6.38 -23.66 1.53
C LYS A 258 -7.33 -22.70 0.83
N ALA A 259 -8.64 -22.79 1.09
CA ALA A 259 -9.63 -21.87 0.50
C ALA A 259 -9.41 -20.41 0.95
N ARG A 260 -8.99 -20.19 2.22
CA ARG A 260 -8.63 -18.86 2.74
C ARG A 260 -7.39 -18.29 2.06
N VAL A 261 -6.35 -19.10 1.86
CA VAL A 261 -5.15 -18.70 1.13
C VAL A 261 -5.50 -18.31 -0.30
N LEU A 262 -6.26 -19.14 -1.01
CA LEU A 262 -6.70 -18.86 -2.38
C LEU A 262 -7.53 -17.58 -2.48
N LEU A 263 -8.44 -17.33 -1.53
CA LEU A 263 -9.21 -16.09 -1.48
C LEU A 263 -8.32 -14.86 -1.26
N ARG A 264 -7.38 -14.94 -0.32
CA ARG A 264 -6.43 -13.84 -0.06
C ARG A 264 -5.58 -13.52 -1.29
N GLU A 265 -5.05 -14.55 -1.96
CA GLU A 265 -4.26 -14.38 -3.18
C GLU A 265 -5.09 -13.78 -4.32
N ALA A 266 -6.34 -14.23 -4.49
CA ALA A 266 -7.25 -13.69 -5.50
C ALA A 266 -7.61 -12.22 -5.22
N ILE A 267 -7.96 -11.85 -3.98
CA ILE A 267 -8.20 -10.45 -3.60
C ILE A 267 -6.95 -9.62 -3.86
N ARG A 268 -5.77 -10.12 -3.49
CA ARG A 268 -4.51 -9.40 -3.66
C ARG A 268 -4.24 -9.08 -5.13
N ARG A 269 -4.38 -10.08 -6.01
CA ARG A 269 -4.24 -9.93 -7.46
C ARG A 269 -5.21 -8.88 -8.01
N GLU A 270 -6.50 -9.02 -7.69
CA GLU A 270 -7.56 -8.11 -8.15
C GLU A 270 -7.34 -6.66 -7.69
N MET A 271 -6.84 -6.46 -6.47
CA MET A 271 -6.53 -5.12 -5.95
C MET A 271 -5.27 -4.53 -6.58
N THR A 272 -4.22 -5.32 -6.76
CA THR A 272 -2.99 -4.89 -7.45
C THR A 272 -3.30 -4.44 -8.87
N GLU A 273 -4.14 -5.18 -9.60
CA GLU A 273 -4.55 -4.84 -10.96
C GLU A 273 -5.41 -3.56 -11.01
N ARG A 274 -6.46 -3.48 -10.16
CA ARG A 274 -7.36 -2.30 -10.12
C ARG A 274 -6.64 -1.01 -9.72
N LEU A 275 -5.82 -1.08 -8.67
CA LEU A 275 -5.17 0.10 -8.11
C LEU A 275 -3.83 0.41 -8.79
N ARG A 276 -3.32 -0.51 -9.62
CA ARG A 276 -2.00 -0.43 -10.26
C ARG A 276 -0.88 -0.18 -9.23
N VAL A 277 -0.98 -0.83 -8.08
CA VAL A 277 -0.04 -0.70 -6.95
C VAL A 277 0.80 -1.96 -6.80
N GLY A 278 2.03 -1.81 -6.30
CA GLY A 278 2.85 -2.95 -5.91
C GLY A 278 2.35 -3.60 -4.62
N ASP A 279 3.02 -4.69 -4.26
CA ASP A 279 2.63 -5.55 -3.13
C ASP A 279 2.77 -4.88 -1.77
N ASP A 280 3.81 -4.06 -1.59
CA ASP A 280 4.08 -3.36 -0.33
C ASP A 280 3.10 -2.19 -0.12
N GLU A 281 2.67 -1.57 -1.22
CA GLU A 281 1.66 -0.52 -1.25
C GLU A 281 0.27 -1.10 -1.01
N LEU A 282 -0.01 -2.28 -1.57
CA LEU A 282 -1.25 -2.98 -1.30
C LEU A 282 -1.36 -3.39 0.18
N ARG A 283 -0.29 -3.96 0.77
CA ARG A 283 -0.24 -4.24 2.21
C ARG A 283 -0.49 -2.97 3.02
N SER A 284 0.08 -1.87 2.55
CA SER A 284 -0.10 -0.56 3.13
C SER A 284 -1.57 -0.08 3.07
N ILE A 285 -2.23 -0.24 1.93
CA ILE A 285 -3.65 0.09 1.77
C ILE A 285 -4.52 -0.81 2.66
N LEU A 286 -4.26 -2.13 2.71
CA LEU A 286 -4.99 -3.06 3.55
C LEU A 286 -4.85 -2.73 5.05
N GLY A 287 -3.65 -2.38 5.51
CA GLY A 287 -3.45 -1.93 6.90
C GLY A 287 -4.20 -0.64 7.25
N LEU A 288 -4.41 0.27 6.29
CA LEU A 288 -5.24 1.47 6.51
C LEU A 288 -6.73 1.13 6.66
N ILE A 289 -7.19 0.09 5.95
CA ILE A 289 -8.57 -0.40 6.03
C ILE A 289 -8.79 -1.15 7.36
N GLU A 290 -7.83 -1.99 7.76
CA GLU A 290 -7.87 -2.82 8.97
C GLU A 290 -7.75 -1.97 10.25
N SER A 291 -6.83 -1.00 10.28
CA SER A 291 -6.57 -0.12 11.42
C SER A 291 -7.82 0.63 11.93
N ARG A 292 -8.82 0.94 11.08
CA ARG A 292 -10.06 1.59 11.56
C ARG A 292 -11.16 0.61 11.97
N VAL A 293 -11.11 -0.67 11.60
CA VAL A 293 -12.07 -1.66 12.13
C VAL A 293 -11.83 -1.80 13.64
N GLU A 294 -10.57 -1.90 14.04
CA GLU A 294 -10.18 -1.94 15.46
C GLU A 294 -10.35 -0.59 16.16
N LEU A 295 -10.00 0.54 15.54
CA LEU A 295 -10.16 1.87 16.16
C LEU A 295 -11.63 2.32 16.28
N SER A 296 -12.50 1.98 15.31
CA SER A 296 -13.93 2.26 15.44
C SER A 296 -14.56 1.39 16.55
N LEU A 297 -14.12 0.14 16.72
CA LEU A 297 -14.51 -0.71 17.85
C LEU A 297 -14.01 -0.14 19.18
N HIS A 298 -12.75 0.28 19.26
CA HIS A 298 -12.18 0.84 20.50
C HIS A 298 -12.83 2.16 20.91
N ARG A 299 -13.21 3.01 19.94
CA ARG A 299 -13.91 4.28 20.20
C ARG A 299 -15.36 4.04 20.66
N LEU A 300 -16.07 3.11 20.00
CA LEU A 300 -17.43 2.71 20.39
C LEU A 300 -17.47 2.03 21.75
N LEU A 301 -16.43 1.27 22.13
CA LEU A 301 -16.33 0.64 23.45
C LEU A 301 -15.93 1.62 24.56
N ARG A 302 -15.23 2.72 24.24
CA ARG A 302 -14.94 3.81 25.20
C ARG A 302 -16.14 4.72 25.46
N SER A 303 -16.97 4.98 24.45
CA SER A 303 -18.18 5.82 24.63
C SER A 303 -19.25 5.17 25.51
N THR A 304 -19.20 3.86 25.71
CA THR A 304 -20.18 3.12 26.54
C THR A 304 -19.72 2.95 28.00
N GLN A 305 -18.55 3.47 28.37
CA GLN A 305 -17.97 3.26 29.70
C GLN A 305 -17.94 4.51 30.59
N VAL A 306 -18.74 5.53 30.28
CA VAL A 306 -18.98 6.68 31.16
C VAL A 306 -20.49 6.92 31.29
N LEU A 307 -21.12 6.15 32.18
CA LEU A 307 -22.09 6.61 33.18
C LEU A 307 -22.55 5.38 33.99
N ALA A 308 -21.90 5.13 35.12
CA ALA A 308 -22.60 4.61 36.29
C ALA A 308 -22.50 5.73 37.33
N PRO A 309 -23.57 6.47 37.63
CA PRO A 309 -23.58 7.28 38.83
C PRO A 309 -23.47 6.33 40.01
N SER A 310 -22.48 6.57 40.86
CA SER A 310 -22.36 5.95 42.18
C SER A 310 -23.69 6.13 42.91
N GLU A 311 -24.37 5.03 43.22
CA GLU A 311 -25.53 5.06 44.11
C GLU A 311 -25.07 5.64 45.46
N GLU A 312 -25.60 6.81 45.79
CA GLU A 312 -25.61 7.33 47.16
C GLU A 312 -26.44 6.40 48.03
N ASP A 313 -25.81 5.99 49.12
CA ASP A 313 -26.32 5.18 50.23
C ASP A 313 -27.48 5.89 50.96
N PRO A 314 -28.69 5.28 51.10
CA PRO A 314 -29.70 5.78 52.01
C PRO A 314 -29.85 4.83 53.21
N LEU A 315 -29.04 5.06 54.25
CA LEU A 315 -29.35 4.67 55.62
C LEU A 315 -29.61 5.92 56.48
N GLU A 316 -30.78 6.53 56.28
CA GLU A 316 -31.51 7.24 57.34
C GLU A 316 -32.99 6.84 57.27
N ARG A 317 -33.34 5.73 57.95
CA ARG A 317 -34.38 5.58 58.99
C ARG A 317 -34.75 4.12 59.22
#